data_AF-A0A365H849-F1
#
_entry.id   AF-A0A365H849-F1
#
_cell.length_a   1.000
_cell.length_b   1.000
_cell.length_c   1.000
_cell.angle_alpha   90.00
_cell.angle_beta   90.00
_cell.angle_gamma   90.00
#
_symmetry.space_group_name_H-M   'P 1'
#
loop_
_entity.id
_entity.type
_entity.pdbx_description
1 polymer ?
#
loop_
_entity_poly.entity_id
_entity_poly.type
_entity_poly.pdbx_seq_one_letter_code
_entity_poly.pdbx_strand_id
1 'polypeptide(L)'
;MAKRLIDIDEDALAAAAEVYGTDTMKDTVNMALAEAAAVLHRRQALSRLRRRALAGQFDDLYDKDGYRPRPSIADADAGAAVR
;
A
#
# COMPACT_ATOMS: atom_id res chain seq x y z
N MET A 1 -9.60 15.85 19.19
CA MET A 1 -10.67 15.86 18.17
C MET A 1 -11.39 17.18 18.22
N ALA A 2 -11.49 17.89 17.09
CA ALA A 2 -12.30 19.10 16.99
C ALA A 2 -13.79 18.70 16.84
N LYS A 3 -14.68 19.39 17.55
CA LYS A 3 -16.12 19.16 17.43
C LYS A 3 -16.65 19.94 16.23
N ARG A 4 -17.46 19.28 15.41
CA ARG A 4 -18.19 19.88 14.31
C ARG A 4 -19.63 19.40 14.38
N LEU A 5 -20.58 20.30 14.17
CA LEU A 5 -21.98 19.96 14.00
C LEU A 5 -22.19 19.66 12.52
N ILE A 6 -22.60 18.44 12.21
CA ILE A 6 -22.96 17.99 10.86
C ILE A 6 -24.20 17.12 11.00
N ASP A 7 -25.10 17.21 10.02
CA ASP A 7 -26.21 16.29 9.91
C ASP A 7 -25.70 15.00 9.25
N ILE A 8 -26.07 13.86 9.82
CA ILE A 8 -25.66 12.54 9.38
C ILE A 8 -26.92 11.71 9.14
N ASP A 9 -26.93 10.99 8.03
CA ASP A 9 -27.95 10.00 7.74
C ASP A 9 -27.86 8.84 8.76
N GLU A 10 -28.91 8.63 9.54
CA GLU A 10 -28.94 7.63 10.62
C GLU A 10 -28.88 6.20 10.08
N ASP A 11 -29.48 5.92 8.92
CA ASP A 11 -29.45 4.59 8.29
C ASP A 11 -28.04 4.29 7.80
N ALA A 12 -27.38 5.26 7.18
CA ALA A 12 -25.98 5.13 6.75
C ALA A 12 -25.04 4.94 7.95
N LEU A 13 -25.29 5.64 9.06
CA LEU A 13 -24.52 5.51 10.28
C LEU A 13 -24.69 4.13 10.92
N ALA A 14 -25.93 3.61 10.96
CA ALA A 14 -26.22 2.27 11.48
C ALA A 14 -25.53 1.19 10.63
N ALA A 15 -25.66 1.26 9.30
CA ALA A 15 -24.99 0.33 8.40
C ALA A 15 -23.46 0.36 8.55
N ALA A 16 -22.87 1.55 8.70
CA ALA A 16 -21.44 1.68 8.97
C ALA A 16 -21.05 1.08 10.33
N ALA A 17 -21.87 1.28 11.37
CA ALA A 17 -21.61 0.74 12.70
C ALA A 17 -21.63 -0.79 12.70
N GLU A 18 -22.56 -1.41 11.97
CA GLU A 18 -22.59 -2.86 11.77
C GLU A 18 -21.36 -3.38 11.03
N VAL A 19 -20.94 -2.70 9.96
CA VAL A 19 -19.75 -3.08 9.17
C VAL A 19 -18.47 -2.98 10.01
N TYR A 20 -18.34 -1.94 10.83
CA TYR A 20 -17.14 -1.69 11.63
C TYR A 20 -17.19 -2.31 13.03
N GLY A 21 -18.35 -2.82 13.46
CA GLY A 21 -18.56 -3.36 14.81
C GLY A 21 -18.36 -2.32 15.90
N THR A 22 -18.79 -1.08 15.67
CA THR A 22 -18.55 0.05 16.59
C THR A 22 -19.79 0.41 17.39
N ASP A 23 -19.60 0.65 18.69
CA ASP A 23 -20.70 0.95 19.61
C ASP A 23 -21.11 2.43 19.65
N THR A 24 -20.22 3.34 19.23
CA THR A 24 -20.46 4.78 19.30
C THR A 24 -20.41 5.44 17.94
N MET A 25 -21.30 6.43 17.71
CA MET A 25 -21.33 7.24 16.49
C MET A 25 -19.96 7.84 16.16
N LYS A 26 -19.26 8.35 17.18
CA LYS A 26 -17.93 8.95 16.98
C LYS A 26 -16.95 7.90 16.44
N ASP A 27 -16.95 6.69 17.00
CA ASP A 27 -16.02 5.64 16.58
C ASP A 27 -16.36 5.15 15.18
N THR A 28 -17.65 4.97 14.86
CA THR A 28 -18.12 4.66 13.50
C THR A 28 -17.64 5.70 12.49
N VAL A 29 -17.85 6.99 12.77
CA VAL A 29 -17.48 8.09 11.86
C VAL A 29 -15.96 8.16 11.69
N ASN A 30 -15.19 8.05 12.77
CA ASN A 30 -13.74 8.13 12.67
C ASN A 30 -13.15 6.94 11.93
N MET A 31 -13.68 5.74 12.17
CA MET A 31 -13.26 4.53 11.45
C MET A 31 -13.59 4.64 9.96
N ALA A 32 -14.80 5.07 9.63
CA ALA A 32 -15.22 5.28 8.24
C ALA A 32 -14.32 6.29 7.50
N LEU A 33 -13.96 7.40 8.16
CA LEU A 33 -13.05 8.40 7.58
C LEU A 33 -11.63 7.86 7.40
N ALA A 34 -11.12 7.09 8.37
CA ALA A 34 -9.82 6.46 8.27
C ALA A 34 -9.77 5.46 7.11
N GLU A 35 -10.80 4.63 6.96
CA GLU A 35 -10.88 3.67 5.86
C GLU A 35 -11.03 4.35 4.49
N ALA A 36 -11.85 5.40 4.40
CA ALA A 36 -11.99 6.18 3.17
C ALA A 36 -10.64 6.81 2.75
N ALA A 37 -9.90 7.36 3.71
CA ALA A 37 -8.55 7.88 3.46
C ALA A 37 -7.59 6.77 3.03
N ALA A 38 -7.62 5.60 3.68
CA ALA A 38 -6.78 4.46 3.32
C ALA A 38 -7.07 3.97 1.88
N VAL A 39 -8.35 3.87 1.50
CA VAL A 39 -8.76 3.54 0.11
C VAL A 39 -8.23 4.58 -0.87
N LEU A 40 -8.34 5.87 -0.56
CA LEU A 40 -7.83 6.94 -1.41
C LEU A 40 -6.30 6.84 -1.57
N HIS A 41 -5.57 6.61 -0.49
CA HIS A 41 -4.11 6.44 -0.53
C HIS A 41 -3.70 5.25 -1.39
N ARG A 42 -4.39 4.10 -1.25
CA ARG A 42 -4.17 2.92 -2.11
C ARG A 42 -4.38 3.25 -3.59
N ARG A 43 -5.47 3.95 -3.93
CA ARG A 43 -5.76 4.38 -5.31
C ARG A 43 -4.69 5.34 -5.85
N GLN A 44 -4.24 6.30 -5.05
CA GLN A 44 -3.18 7.22 -5.43
C GLN A 44 -1.84 6.52 -5.65
N ALA A 45 -1.49 5.57 -4.78
CA ALA A 45 -0.27 4.77 -4.91
C ALA A 45 -0.29 3.97 -6.23
N LEU A 46 -1.43 3.32 -6.55
CA LEU A 46 -1.59 2.60 -7.81
C LEU A 46 -1.48 3.52 -9.04
N SER A 47 -2.09 4.71 -8.99
CA SER A 47 -1.97 5.70 -10.06
C SER A 47 -0.52 6.19 -10.25
N ARG A 48 0.23 6.38 -9.15
CA ARG A 48 1.65 6.72 -9.22
C ARG A 48 2.46 5.57 -9.81
N LEU A 49 2.20 4.33 -9.38
CA LEU A 49 2.86 3.14 -9.91
C LEU A 49 2.64 3.01 -11.43
N ARG A 50 1.39 3.17 -11.89
CA ARG A 50 1.05 3.16 -13.32
C ARG A 50 1.82 4.23 -14.10
N ARG A 51 1.93 5.45 -13.56
CA ARG A 51 2.69 6.53 -14.20
C ARG A 51 4.16 6.17 -14.34
N ARG A 52 4.76 5.59 -13.29
CA ARG A 52 6.16 5.13 -13.32
C ARG A 52 6.36 4.02 -14.36
N ALA A 53 5.43 3.07 -14.46
CA ALA A 53 5.47 2.02 -15.47
C ALA A 53 5.48 2.59 -16.89
N LEU A 54 4.57 3.52 -17.19
CA LEU A 54 4.50 4.15 -18.51
C LEU A 54 5.73 5.01 -18.83
N ALA A 55 6.45 5.48 -17.82
CA ALA A 55 7.70 6.23 -17.98
C ALA A 55 8.94 5.33 -18.08
N GLY A 56 8.78 4.00 -18.19
CA GLY A 56 9.89 3.05 -18.32
C GLY A 56 10.71 2.85 -17.05
N GLN A 57 10.27 3.36 -15.88
CA GLN A 57 11.07 3.27 -14.65
C GLN A 57 11.24 1.86 -14.10
N PHE A 58 10.53 0.87 -14.65
CA PHE A 58 10.70 -0.53 -14.30
C PHE A 58 11.62 -1.27 -15.28
N ASP A 59 12.11 -0.60 -16.33
CA ASP A 59 12.94 -1.26 -17.34
C ASP A 59 14.28 -1.71 -16.74
N ASP A 60 14.82 -0.94 -15.79
CA ASP A 60 16.02 -1.27 -15.01
C ASP A 60 15.89 -2.59 -14.24
N LEU A 61 14.67 -3.01 -13.88
CA LEU A 61 14.45 -4.27 -13.18
C LEU A 61 14.65 -5.50 -14.08
N TYR A 62 14.67 -5.32 -15.41
CA TYR A 62 15.01 -6.40 -16.34
C TYR A 62 16.52 -6.65 -16.41
N ASP A 63 17.35 -5.67 -16.03
CA ASP A 63 18.80 -5.87 -15.90
C ASP A 63 19.12 -6.60 -14.59
N LYS A 64 19.08 -7.93 -14.66
CA LYS A 64 19.40 -8.81 -13.53
C LYS A 64 20.85 -8.69 -13.09
N ASP A 65 21.77 -8.44 -14.02
CA ASP A 65 23.20 -8.38 -13.71
C ASP A 65 23.53 -7.11 -12.91
N GLY A 66 22.72 -6.05 -13.05
CA GLY A 66 22.85 -4.80 -12.29
C GLY A 66 22.49 -4.88 -10.80
N TYR A 67 21.48 -5.66 -10.41
CA TYR A 67 21.04 -5.77 -8.99
C TYR A 67 21.27 -7.15 -8.35
N ARG A 68 21.48 -8.19 -9.17
CA ARG A 68 21.89 -9.53 -8.75
C ARG A 68 23.15 -9.91 -9.53
N PRO A 69 24.31 -9.37 -9.16
CA PRO A 69 25.56 -9.73 -9.81
C PRO A 69 25.74 -11.23 -9.72
N ARG A 70 25.84 -11.89 -10.88
CA ARG A 70 26.21 -13.31 -10.93
C ARG A 70 27.62 -13.44 -10.36
N PRO A 71 27.87 -14.46 -9.50
CA PRO A 71 29.23 -14.72 -9.06
C PRO A 71 30.08 -14.91 -10.31
N SER A 72 31.21 -14.21 -10.35
CA SER A 72 32.12 -14.33 -11.48
C SER A 72 32.66 -15.77 -11.51
N ILE A 73 33.07 -16.23 -12.69
CA ILE A 73 33.63 -17.59 -12.85
C ILE A 73 34.84 -17.79 -11.92
N ALA A 74 35.58 -16.70 -11.61
CA ALA A 74 36.67 -16.70 -10.64
C ALA A 74 36.22 -16.96 -9.19
N ASP A 75 35.02 -16.51 -8.79
CA ASP A 75 34.46 -16.74 -7.45
C ASP A 75 33.89 -18.16 -7.31
N ALA A 76 33.44 -18.76 -8.41
CA ALA A 76 32.89 -20.12 -8.43
C ALA A 76 33.99 -21.18 -8.23
N ASP A 77 35.17 -21.00 -8.83
CA ASP A 77 36.31 -21.91 -8.67
C ASP A 77 36.92 -21.86 -7.26
N ALA A 78 36.89 -20.69 -6.60
CA ALA A 78 37.37 -20.55 -5.22
C ALA A 78 36.52 -21.32 -4.19
N GLY A 79 35.21 -21.48 -4.44
CA GLY A 79 34.31 -22.24 -3.56
C GLY A 79 34.39 -23.77 -3.75
N ALA A 80 34.84 -24.24 -4.91
CA ALA A 80 35.02 -25.67 -5.18
C ALA A 80 36.31 -26.24 -4.58
N ALA A 81 37.33 -25.39 -4.34
CA ALA A 81 38.61 -25.79 -3.77
C ALA A 81 38.64 -25.92 -2.22
N VAL A 82 37.52 -25.62 -1.53
CA VAL A 82 37.42 -25.59 -0.05
C VAL A 82 36.52 -26.73 0.50
N ARG A 83 36.26 -27.78 -0.28
CA ARG A 83 35.61 -29.02 0.19
C ARG A 83 36.50 -30.23 -0.03
#